data_AF-A0A078LSD3-F1
#
_entry.id   AF-A0A078LSD3-F1
#
_cell.length_a   1.000
_cell.length_b   1.000
_cell.length_c   1.000
_cell.angle_alpha   90.00
_cell.angle_beta   90.00
_cell.angle_gamma   90.00
#
_symmetry.space_group_name_H-M   'P 1'
#
loop_
_entity.id
_entity.type
_entity.pdbx_description
1 polymer ?
#
loop_
_entity_poly.entity_id
_entity_poly.type
_entity_poly.pdbx_seq_one_letter_code
_entity_poly.pdbx_strand_id
1 'polypeptide(L)'
;MYYCIREGRGYGDKAPMKMANKIVISCFLVGVSGCINPEAFRPSPPYYESWGKMGATELDVKKALLECGDTHPAGGPKESLNEVALVYYCMVGYGYTPRGFKGRIEDSTSLCRIHADLPICQPDALVPKPSIELRLNSRYCRQYLNYNDCLSYLSSSSVGVHVCSRRSYRAPPLECLP
;
A
#
# COMPACT_ATOMS: atom_id res chain seq x y z
N MET A 1 -41.12 22.37 13.66
CA MET A 1 -42.48 22.95 13.75
C MET A 1 -43.27 22.43 12.54
N TYR A 2 -44.50 21.95 12.78
CA TYR A 2 -45.54 21.45 11.83
C TYR A 2 -45.35 20.01 11.26
N TYR A 3 -45.99 18.97 11.86
CA TYR A 3 -47.32 18.31 11.58
C TYR A 3 -47.20 17.20 10.52
N CYS A 4 -47.98 16.11 10.43
CA CYS A 4 -49.09 15.44 11.13
C CYS A 4 -49.00 13.94 10.68
N ILE A 5 -49.58 12.93 11.32
CA ILE A 5 -50.91 12.37 11.01
C ILE A 5 -51.34 11.45 12.18
N ARG A 6 -52.65 11.46 12.41
CA ARG A 6 -53.43 10.81 13.48
C ARG A 6 -54.21 9.61 12.90
N GLU A 7 -54.78 8.80 13.79
CA GLU A 7 -55.79 7.73 13.64
C GLU A 7 -55.24 6.29 13.57
N GLY A 8 -55.76 5.30 14.30
CA GLY A 8 -56.96 5.20 15.15
C GLY A 8 -56.97 3.88 15.92
N ARG A 9 -57.82 3.79 16.95
CA ARG A 9 -57.95 2.68 17.92
C ARG A 9 -58.41 1.35 17.28
N GLY A 10 -58.01 0.24 17.90
CA GLY A 10 -58.70 -1.04 17.82
C GLY A 10 -58.30 -1.98 18.95
N TYR A 11 -59.13 -2.08 19.99
CA TYR A 11 -59.04 -3.04 21.09
C TYR A 11 -59.81 -4.30 20.67
N GLY A 12 -59.23 -5.50 20.80
CA GLY A 12 -59.93 -6.73 20.46
C GLY A 12 -59.07 -8.00 20.54
N ASP A 13 -59.23 -8.67 21.68
CA ASP A 13 -59.27 -10.12 21.88
C ASP A 13 -58.05 -11.04 21.69
N LYS A 14 -57.91 -11.88 22.73
CA LYS A 14 -56.97 -13.00 22.90
C LYS A 14 -57.33 -14.14 21.96
N ALA A 15 -56.34 -14.86 21.42
CA ALA A 15 -56.08 -16.30 21.63
C ALA A 15 -54.90 -16.77 20.70
N PRO A 16 -54.41 -18.03 20.76
CA PRO A 16 -52.99 -18.29 21.00
C PRO A 16 -52.31 -18.99 19.81
N MET A 17 -51.04 -18.69 19.51
CA MET A 17 -50.32 -19.55 18.56
C MET A 17 -48.82 -19.65 18.86
N LYS A 18 -48.47 -20.80 19.47
CA LYS A 18 -47.13 -21.35 19.73
C LYS A 18 -46.33 -21.66 18.45
N MET A 19 -46.46 -20.82 17.42
CA MET A 19 -45.84 -21.02 16.10
C MET A 19 -45.11 -19.76 15.59
N ALA A 20 -45.12 -18.65 16.33
CA ALA A 20 -44.29 -17.49 16.02
C ALA A 20 -42.84 -17.64 16.53
N ASN A 21 -42.62 -18.44 17.57
CA ASN A 21 -41.32 -18.54 18.23
C ASN A 21 -40.29 -19.35 17.42
N LYS A 22 -40.73 -20.31 16.59
CA LYS A 22 -39.81 -21.13 15.78
C LYS A 22 -39.33 -20.42 14.51
N ILE A 23 -40.16 -19.56 13.93
CA ILE A 23 -39.84 -18.83 12.68
C ILE A 23 -38.86 -17.68 12.97
N VAL A 24 -39.04 -16.98 14.10
CA VAL A 24 -38.13 -15.90 14.51
C VAL A 24 -36.73 -16.43 14.86
N ILE A 25 -36.64 -17.61 15.51
CA ILE A 25 -35.37 -18.28 15.81
C ILE A 25 -34.67 -18.79 14.53
N SER A 26 -35.44 -19.23 13.54
CA SER A 26 -34.89 -19.69 12.25
C SER A 26 -34.29 -18.55 11.41
N CYS A 27 -34.85 -17.33 11.46
CA CYS A 27 -34.26 -16.18 10.77
C CYS A 27 -32.99 -15.66 11.45
N PHE A 28 -32.84 -15.86 12.77
CA PHE A 28 -31.66 -15.42 13.51
C PHE A 28 -30.42 -16.29 13.24
N LEU A 29 -30.60 -17.57 12.93
CA LEU A 29 -29.50 -18.51 12.65
C LEU A 29 -28.95 -18.42 11.22
N VAL A 30 -29.71 -17.84 10.28
CA VAL A 30 -29.28 -17.70 8.87
C VAL A 30 -28.70 -16.30 8.58
N GLY A 31 -28.90 -15.32 9.47
CA GLY A 31 -28.46 -13.93 9.27
C GLY A 31 -27.00 -13.62 9.61
N VAL A 32 -26.27 -14.54 10.26
CA VAL A 32 -24.88 -14.31 10.71
C VAL A 32 -23.81 -14.96 9.83
N SER A 33 -24.19 -15.68 8.78
CA SER A 33 -23.23 -16.15 7.76
C SER A 33 -22.95 -15.10 6.67
N GLY A 34 -23.46 -13.88 6.83
CA GLY A 34 -23.19 -12.74 5.95
C GLY A 34 -21.74 -12.26 6.05
N CYS A 35 -20.90 -12.80 5.16
CA CYS A 35 -19.73 -12.16 4.57
C CYS A 35 -18.69 -11.57 5.54
N ILE A 36 -18.00 -12.43 6.29
CA ILE A 36 -16.62 -12.11 6.66
C ILE A 36 -15.81 -12.21 5.37
N ASN A 37 -15.79 -11.15 4.55
CA ASN A 37 -14.89 -11.08 3.41
C ASN A 37 -13.46 -11.04 3.97
N PRO A 38 -12.65 -12.10 3.83
CA PRO A 38 -11.31 -12.13 4.40
C PRO A 38 -10.38 -11.08 3.77
N GLU A 39 -10.75 -10.50 2.62
CA GLU A 39 -10.06 -9.34 2.04
C GLU A 39 -10.21 -8.03 2.83
N ALA A 40 -11.29 -7.82 3.59
CA ALA A 40 -11.58 -6.51 4.21
C ALA A 40 -10.60 -6.11 5.32
N PHE A 41 -9.83 -7.08 5.86
CA PHE A 41 -8.88 -6.87 6.95
C PHE A 41 -7.44 -7.24 6.57
N ARG A 42 -7.15 -7.50 5.29
CA ARG A 42 -5.77 -7.74 4.87
C ARG A 42 -5.00 -6.42 4.85
N PRO A 43 -3.78 -6.37 5.41
CA PRO A 43 -2.92 -5.21 5.23
C PRO A 43 -2.66 -4.99 3.74
N SER A 44 -2.44 -3.74 3.35
CA SER A 44 -2.02 -3.42 1.99
C SER A 44 -0.78 -4.25 1.65
N PRO A 45 -0.75 -4.91 0.48
CA PRO A 45 0.46 -5.60 0.05
C PRO A 45 1.61 -4.60 -0.11
N PRO A 46 2.85 -5.08 -0.01
CA PRO A 46 4.03 -4.24 -0.15
C PRO A 46 4.15 -3.68 -1.57
N TYR A 47 4.79 -2.51 -1.69
CA TYR A 47 4.81 -1.76 -2.95
C TYR A 47 5.44 -2.51 -4.12
N TYR A 48 6.46 -3.34 -3.92
CA TYR A 48 7.05 -4.15 -4.99
C TYR A 48 6.07 -5.15 -5.62
N GLU A 49 5.01 -5.57 -4.93
CA GLU A 49 3.98 -6.44 -5.53
C GLU A 49 3.14 -5.69 -6.57
N SER A 50 3.08 -4.35 -6.48
CA SER A 50 2.37 -3.47 -7.43
C SER A 50 3.03 -3.33 -8.79
N TRP A 51 4.16 -3.99 -9.03
CA TRP A 51 4.89 -3.91 -10.28
C TRP A 51 5.20 -5.29 -10.83
N GLY A 52 5.07 -5.46 -12.14
CA GLY A 52 5.40 -6.72 -12.82
C GLY A 52 6.03 -6.47 -14.19
N LYS A 53 6.86 -7.42 -14.63
CA LYS A 53 7.44 -7.46 -15.97
C LYS A 53 7.62 -8.93 -16.34
N MET A 54 7.37 -9.29 -17.60
CA MET A 54 7.51 -10.68 -18.05
C MET A 54 8.94 -11.17 -17.81
N GLY A 55 9.09 -12.31 -17.14
CA GLY A 55 10.39 -12.89 -16.79
C GLY A 55 11.13 -12.24 -15.62
N ALA A 56 10.60 -11.17 -15.00
CA ALA A 56 11.22 -10.54 -13.84
C ALA A 56 10.84 -11.27 -12.55
N THR A 57 11.83 -11.49 -11.69
CA THR A 57 11.64 -12.00 -10.33
C THR A 57 11.25 -10.87 -9.36
N GLU A 58 10.81 -11.22 -8.16
CA GLU A 58 10.58 -10.24 -7.10
C GLU A 58 11.85 -9.43 -6.78
N LEU A 59 13.01 -10.08 -6.78
CA LEU A 59 14.29 -9.44 -6.56
C LEU A 59 14.56 -8.37 -7.63
N ASP A 60 14.27 -8.68 -8.89
CA ASP A 60 14.44 -7.73 -9.99
C ASP A 60 13.52 -6.51 -9.83
N VAL A 61 12.29 -6.71 -9.39
CA VAL A 61 11.36 -5.59 -9.11
C VAL A 61 11.87 -4.72 -7.96
N LYS A 62 12.34 -5.34 -6.87
CA LYS A 62 12.92 -4.62 -5.73
C LYS A 62 14.14 -3.81 -6.13
N LYS A 63 15.04 -4.40 -6.93
CA LYS A 63 16.21 -3.70 -7.48
C LYS A 63 15.76 -2.54 -8.37
N ALA A 64 14.87 -2.77 -9.33
CA ALA A 64 14.38 -1.74 -10.24
C ALA A 64 13.75 -0.54 -9.51
N LEU A 65 12.94 -0.79 -8.46
CA LEU A 65 12.37 0.29 -7.64
C LEU A 65 13.46 1.17 -7.02
N LEU A 66 14.44 0.54 -6.38
CA LEU A 66 15.57 1.25 -5.76
C LEU A 66 16.44 1.97 -6.81
N GLU A 67 16.64 1.36 -7.98
CA GLU A 67 17.38 1.95 -9.10
C GLU A 67 16.65 3.16 -9.70
N CYS A 68 15.32 3.17 -9.62
CA CYS A 68 14.48 4.31 -9.98
C CYS A 68 14.38 5.39 -8.89
N GLY A 69 15.12 5.24 -7.79
CA GLY A 69 15.16 6.23 -6.69
C GLY A 69 14.12 6.01 -5.61
N ASP A 70 13.47 4.84 -5.56
CA ASP A 70 12.55 4.52 -4.48
C ASP A 70 13.29 4.40 -3.13
N THR A 71 12.72 4.99 -2.08
CA THR A 71 13.30 4.99 -0.73
C THR A 71 13.26 3.62 -0.05
N HIS A 72 12.27 2.77 -0.36
CA HIS A 72 12.13 1.41 0.19
C HIS A 72 11.20 0.55 -0.69
N PRO A 73 11.64 -0.64 -1.15
CA PRO A 73 10.84 -1.48 -2.06
C PRO A 73 9.46 -1.91 -1.54
N ALA A 74 9.26 -2.03 -0.22
CA ALA A 74 7.96 -2.39 0.36
C ALA A 74 7.00 -1.19 0.45
N GLY A 75 7.46 0.00 0.10
CA GLY A 75 6.80 1.26 0.37
C GLY A 75 7.35 1.90 1.64
N GLY A 76 7.23 3.22 1.69
CA GLY A 76 7.66 4.04 2.81
C GLY A 76 7.09 5.45 2.67
N PRO A 77 7.39 6.34 3.63
CA PRO A 77 7.09 7.75 3.47
C PRO A 77 7.77 8.27 2.21
N LYS A 78 7.01 9.00 1.40
CA LYS A 78 7.48 9.77 0.24
C LYS A 78 7.38 11.24 0.61
N GLU A 79 8.38 12.02 0.25
CA GLU A 79 8.45 13.42 0.65
C GLU A 79 7.56 14.29 -0.24
N SER A 80 7.29 13.86 -1.49
CA SER A 80 6.36 14.56 -2.39
C SER A 80 5.63 13.64 -3.39
N LEU A 81 4.52 14.15 -3.94
CA LEU A 81 3.84 13.51 -5.07
C LEU A 81 4.73 13.45 -6.32
N ASN A 82 5.63 14.42 -6.50
CA ASN A 82 6.60 14.41 -7.61
C ASN A 82 7.57 13.23 -7.50
N GLU A 83 8.02 12.87 -6.29
CA GLU A 83 8.87 11.68 -6.09
C GLU A 83 8.14 10.39 -6.44
N VAL A 84 6.87 10.26 -6.05
CA VAL A 84 6.04 9.11 -6.41
C VAL A 84 5.94 9.02 -7.94
N ALA A 85 5.70 10.16 -8.58
CA ALA A 85 5.57 10.27 -10.03
C ALA A 85 6.88 9.90 -10.75
N LEU A 86 8.03 10.38 -10.26
CA LEU A 86 9.36 10.08 -10.80
C LEU A 86 9.65 8.58 -10.79
N VAL A 87 9.47 7.92 -9.64
CA VAL A 87 9.68 6.47 -9.51
C VAL A 87 8.73 5.72 -10.45
N TYR A 88 7.47 6.15 -10.49
CA TYR A 88 6.45 5.54 -11.34
C TYR A 88 6.82 5.60 -12.83
N TYR A 89 7.14 6.78 -13.35
CA TYR A 89 7.52 6.95 -14.76
C TYR A 89 8.84 6.27 -15.09
N CYS A 90 9.80 6.24 -14.15
CA CYS A 90 11.03 5.48 -14.32
C CYS A 90 10.74 3.98 -14.46
N MET A 91 9.90 3.40 -13.60
CA MET A 91 9.53 1.98 -13.65
C MET A 91 8.83 1.62 -14.96
N VAL A 92 7.88 2.46 -15.41
CA VAL A 92 7.20 2.30 -16.71
C VAL A 92 8.18 2.42 -17.87
N GLY A 93 9.06 3.43 -17.85
CA GLY A 93 10.12 3.60 -18.85
C GLY A 93 11.11 2.43 -18.87
N TYR A 94 11.30 1.75 -17.75
CA TYR A 94 12.13 0.54 -17.63
C TYR A 94 11.40 -0.74 -18.09
N GLY A 95 10.14 -0.63 -18.50
CA GLY A 95 9.32 -1.72 -19.03
C GLY A 95 8.59 -2.53 -17.97
N TYR A 96 8.46 -2.02 -16.75
CA TYR A 96 7.56 -2.60 -15.74
C TYR A 96 6.16 -2.04 -15.90
N THR A 97 5.17 -2.89 -15.73
CA THR A 97 3.76 -2.53 -15.75
C THR A 97 3.20 -2.53 -14.33
N PRO A 98 2.44 -1.51 -13.92
CA PRO A 98 1.73 -1.54 -12.65
C PRO A 98 0.71 -2.68 -12.65
N ARG A 99 0.74 -3.50 -11.60
CA ARG A 99 -0.32 -4.46 -11.30
C ARG A 99 -1.36 -3.70 -10.50
N GLY A 100 -2.55 -3.54 -11.04
CA GLY A 100 -3.59 -2.67 -10.46
C GLY A 100 -3.83 -2.96 -8.99
N PHE A 101 -3.46 -2.00 -8.13
CA PHE A 101 -3.85 -1.95 -6.72
C PHE A 101 -4.75 -0.74 -6.52
N LYS A 102 -5.99 -0.98 -6.10
CA LYS A 102 -6.92 0.08 -5.67
C LYS A 102 -6.27 0.87 -4.54
N GLY A 103 -5.88 2.12 -4.80
CA GLY A 103 -5.42 3.05 -3.76
C GLY A 103 -4.09 3.77 -3.99
N ARG A 104 -3.31 3.46 -5.02
CA ARG A 104 -2.17 4.31 -5.45
C ARG A 104 -2.09 4.34 -6.97
N ILE A 105 -2.61 5.43 -7.54
CA ILE A 105 -2.54 5.79 -8.96
C ILE A 105 -3.05 4.66 -9.83
N GLU A 106 -4.37 4.53 -9.92
CA GLU A 106 -5.06 3.46 -10.67
C GLU A 106 -4.76 3.48 -12.17
N ASP A 107 -4.14 4.56 -12.68
CA ASP A 107 -3.80 4.70 -14.09
C ASP A 107 -2.62 5.67 -14.26
N SER A 108 -1.54 5.25 -14.93
CA SER A 108 -0.41 6.10 -15.38
C SER A 108 -0.89 7.35 -16.09
N THR A 109 -1.99 7.18 -16.82
CA THR A 109 -2.60 8.20 -17.65
C THR A 109 -3.29 9.28 -16.82
N SER A 110 -3.52 9.02 -15.52
CA SER A 110 -4.22 9.93 -14.62
C SER A 110 -3.30 10.88 -13.85
N LEU A 111 -2.04 10.51 -13.56
CA LEU A 111 -1.26 11.32 -12.61
C LEU A 111 -0.91 12.69 -13.17
N CYS A 112 -0.28 12.76 -14.34
CA CYS A 112 0.00 14.04 -14.99
C CYS A 112 -1.24 14.71 -15.58
N ARG A 113 -2.34 13.96 -15.75
CA ARG A 113 -3.63 14.53 -16.12
C ARG A 113 -4.28 15.28 -14.96
N ILE A 114 -4.12 14.79 -13.72
CA ILE A 114 -4.68 15.38 -12.50
C ILE A 114 -3.74 16.44 -11.93
N HIS A 115 -2.43 16.18 -11.98
CA HIS A 115 -1.36 17.00 -11.41
C HIS A 115 -0.40 17.48 -12.50
N ALA A 116 -0.91 18.27 -13.44
CA ALA A 116 -0.13 18.83 -14.55
C ALA A 116 0.93 19.84 -14.09
N ASP A 117 0.83 20.34 -12.86
CA ASP A 117 1.76 21.27 -12.21
C ASP A 117 3.03 20.58 -11.68
N LEU A 118 3.05 19.25 -11.57
CA LEU A 118 4.24 18.56 -11.08
C LEU A 118 5.42 18.73 -12.06
N PRO A 119 6.65 18.92 -11.55
CA PRO A 119 7.85 19.02 -12.39
C PRO A 119 8.00 17.87 -13.39
N ILE A 120 7.69 16.62 -13.00
CA ILE A 120 7.83 15.47 -13.91
C ILE A 120 6.78 15.42 -15.02
N CYS A 121 5.71 16.22 -14.89
CA CYS A 121 4.63 16.28 -15.85
C CYS A 121 4.84 17.38 -16.90
N GLN A 122 5.91 18.16 -16.78
CA GLN A 122 6.27 19.16 -17.77
C GLN A 122 6.80 18.50 -19.06
N PRO A 123 6.63 19.13 -20.24
CA PRO A 123 7.04 18.54 -21.52
C PRO A 123 8.54 18.24 -21.63
N ASP A 124 9.37 19.01 -20.93
CA ASP A 124 10.83 18.91 -20.88
C ASP A 124 11.33 18.09 -19.67
N ALA A 125 10.42 17.48 -18.92
CA ALA A 125 10.76 16.74 -17.73
C ALA A 125 11.65 15.53 -18.04
N LEU A 126 12.78 15.46 -17.35
CA LEU A 126 13.69 14.33 -17.44
C LEU A 126 13.27 13.25 -16.45
N VAL A 127 12.77 12.14 -16.98
CA VAL A 127 12.57 10.92 -16.18
C VAL A 127 13.94 10.29 -15.92
N PRO A 128 14.33 10.07 -14.65
CA PRO A 128 15.61 9.45 -14.33
C PRO A 128 15.65 8.02 -14.89
N LYS A 129 16.83 7.62 -15.38
CA LYS A 129 17.07 6.24 -15.76
C LYS A 129 17.43 5.41 -14.53
N PRO A 130 17.05 4.12 -14.48
CA PRO A 130 17.49 3.22 -13.43
C PRO A 130 19.02 3.21 -13.31
N SER A 131 19.52 3.31 -12.07
CA SER A 131 20.95 3.27 -11.78
C SER A 131 21.27 2.42 -10.55
N ILE A 132 22.27 1.55 -10.67
CA ILE A 132 22.81 0.78 -9.54
C ILE A 132 23.27 1.72 -8.42
N GLU A 133 23.82 2.89 -8.77
CA GLU A 133 24.26 3.88 -7.79
C GLU A 133 23.08 4.42 -6.97
N LEU A 134 21.93 4.70 -7.61
CA LEU A 134 20.71 5.11 -6.91
C LEU A 134 20.23 4.03 -5.95
N ARG A 135 20.30 2.77 -6.37
CA ARG A 135 19.92 1.62 -5.54
C ARG A 135 20.80 1.46 -4.31
N LEU A 136 22.12 1.45 -4.47
CA LEU A 136 23.06 1.24 -3.37
C LEU A 136 23.08 2.43 -2.40
N ASN A 137 22.87 3.65 -2.90
CA ASN A 137 22.79 4.86 -2.07
C ASN A 137 21.40 5.14 -1.49
N SER A 138 20.40 4.33 -1.84
CA SER A 138 19.05 4.43 -1.25
C SER A 138 19.11 4.37 0.28
N ARG A 139 18.19 5.09 0.94
CA ARG A 139 18.07 5.04 2.41
C ARG A 139 17.93 3.60 2.91
N TYR A 140 17.19 2.77 2.16
CA TYR A 140 17.02 1.36 2.46
C TYR A 140 18.34 0.58 2.47
N CYS A 141 19.17 0.70 1.44
CA CYS A 141 20.40 -0.09 1.37
C CYS A 141 21.49 0.41 2.31
N ARG A 142 21.66 1.73 2.48
CA ARG A 142 22.69 2.28 3.38
C ARG A 142 22.63 1.72 4.80
N GLN A 143 21.43 1.61 5.38
CA GLN A 143 21.23 1.01 6.72
C GLN A 143 21.48 -0.51 6.79
N TYR A 144 21.59 -1.22 5.67
CA TYR A 144 21.98 -2.64 5.63
C TYR A 144 23.46 -2.83 5.29
N LEU A 145 24.10 -1.83 4.69
CA LEU A 145 25.50 -1.86 4.29
C LEU A 145 26.43 -1.24 5.34
N ASN A 146 25.94 -0.29 6.14
CA ASN A 146 26.76 0.45 7.11
C ASN A 146 26.05 0.61 8.46
N TYR A 147 26.75 0.24 9.54
CA TYR A 147 26.25 0.35 10.91
C TYR A 147 26.05 1.80 11.36
N ASN A 148 26.96 2.70 11.01
CA ASN A 148 26.86 4.13 11.35
C ASN A 148 25.69 4.79 10.61
N ASP A 149 25.44 4.41 9.36
CA ASP A 149 24.26 4.89 8.63
C ASP A 149 22.99 4.41 9.32
N CYS A 150 22.92 3.12 9.69
CA CYS A 150 21.80 2.58 10.47
C CYS A 150 21.58 3.38 11.78
N LEU A 151 22.66 3.65 12.52
CA LEU A 151 22.56 4.47 13.73
C LEU A 151 22.09 5.89 13.42
N SER A 152 22.62 6.56 12.40
CA SER A 152 22.19 7.93 12.07
C SER A 152 20.68 8.04 11.85
N TYR A 153 20.05 7.01 11.26
CA TYR A 153 18.62 6.97 11.02
C TYR A 153 17.77 6.56 12.24
N LEU A 154 18.32 5.76 13.16
CA LEU A 154 17.59 5.19 14.29
C LEU A 154 18.07 5.73 15.66
N SER A 155 18.97 6.73 15.66
CA SER A 155 19.76 7.20 16.81
C SER A 155 18.97 7.81 17.96
N SER A 156 17.66 8.02 17.83
CA SER A 156 16.84 8.68 18.84
C SER A 156 16.39 7.75 19.99
N SER A 157 16.76 6.46 19.99
CA SER A 157 16.34 5.51 21.02
C SER A 157 17.34 4.38 21.24
N SER A 158 17.41 3.86 22.48
CA SER A 158 18.10 2.59 22.80
C SER A 158 17.62 1.43 21.91
N VAL A 159 16.37 1.49 21.45
CA VAL A 159 15.79 0.55 20.48
C VAL A 159 16.55 0.57 19.15
N GLY A 160 16.97 1.74 18.67
CA GLY A 160 17.70 1.88 17.41
C GLY A 160 19.06 1.18 17.41
N VAL A 161 19.81 1.32 18.51
CA VAL A 161 21.09 0.63 18.71
C VAL A 161 20.90 -0.89 18.67
N HIS A 162 19.88 -1.41 19.36
CA HIS A 162 19.55 -2.83 19.33
C HIS A 162 19.16 -3.34 17.93
N VAL A 163 18.37 -2.57 17.17
CA VAL A 163 17.99 -2.92 15.79
C VAL A 163 19.22 -2.99 14.89
N CYS A 164 20.10 -1.98 14.92
CA CYS A 164 21.30 -1.96 14.10
C CYS A 164 22.29 -3.06 14.49
N SER A 165 22.36 -3.43 15.77
CA SER A 165 23.26 -4.49 16.26
C SER A 165 22.84 -5.89 15.79
N ARG A 166 21.54 -6.10 15.52
CA ARG A 166 21.01 -7.40 15.05
C ARG A 166 21.14 -7.62 13.54
N ARG A 167 21.51 -6.60 12.77
CA ARG A 167 21.65 -6.71 11.31
C ARG A 167 22.96 -7.37 10.93
N SER A 168 22.92 -8.16 9.85
CA SER A 168 24.12 -8.71 9.24
C SER A 168 24.62 -7.78 8.14
N TYR A 169 25.68 -7.03 8.42
CA TYR A 169 26.37 -6.19 7.42
C TYR A 169 27.28 -7.00 6.48
N ARG A 170 27.53 -8.28 6.82
CA ARG A 170 28.28 -9.22 5.96
C ARG A 170 27.39 -9.94 4.96
N ALA A 171 26.09 -10.00 5.23
CA ALA A 171 25.10 -10.63 4.37
C ALA A 171 23.85 -9.72 4.30
N PRO A 172 23.95 -8.58 3.59
CA PRO A 172 22.81 -7.68 3.40
C PRO A 172 21.76 -8.32 2.47
N PRO A 173 20.56 -7.74 2.38
CA PRO A 173 19.54 -8.16 1.41
C PRO A 173 20.10 -8.18 -0.03
N LEU A 174 19.65 -9.15 -0.83
CA LEU A 174 20.17 -9.38 -2.18
C LEU A 174 19.97 -8.17 -3.11
N GLU A 175 18.92 -7.39 -2.89
CA GLU A 175 18.64 -6.15 -3.61
C GLU A 175 19.63 -5.03 -3.29
N CYS A 176 20.45 -5.16 -2.24
CA CYS A 176 21.49 -4.21 -1.85
C CYS A 176 22.91 -4.68 -2.21
N LEU A 177 23.04 -5.79 -2.93
CA LEU A 177 24.32 -6.26 -3.47
C LEU A 177 24.56 -5.65 -4.87
N PRO A 178 25.81 -5.29 -5.24
CA PRO A 178 26.15 -4.76 -6.55
C PRO A 178 25.55 -5.57 -7.71
#